data_AF-A0A364JRT3-F1
#
_entry.id   AF-A0A364JRT3-F1
#
_cell.length_a   1.000
_cell.length_b   1.000
_cell.length_c   1.000
_cell.angle_alpha   90.00
_cell.angle_beta   90.00
_cell.angle_gamma   90.00
#
_symmetry.space_group_name_H-M   'P 1'
#
loop_
_entity.id
_entity.type
_entity.pdbx_description
1 polymer ?
#
loop_
_entity_poly.entity_id
_entity_poly.type
_entity_poly.pdbx_seq_one_letter_code
_entity_poly.pdbx_strand_id
1 'polypeptide(L)' 'MFRLILPSAFVVASVLSGCQTLDDLDREAYQRACDSLEIPRGTSEYSQCMLQQQQMDNENIQRSMDRQTEERLIKRL' A
#
# COMPACT_ATOMS: atom_id res chain seq x y z
N MET A 1 -45.20 -26.17 10.96
CA MET A 1 -43.84 -26.68 11.18
C MET A 1 -42.87 -25.82 10.38
N PHE A 2 -42.19 -24.89 11.05
CA PHE A 2 -41.21 -23.98 10.46
C PHE A 2 -39.81 -24.56 10.70
N ARG A 3 -39.11 -24.97 9.64
CA ARG A 3 -37.67 -25.30 9.69
C ARG A 3 -36.99 -24.73 8.46
N LEU A 4 -36.74 -23.43 8.49
CA LEU A 4 -35.74 -22.79 7.65
C LEU A 4 -34.38 -23.08 8.26
N ILE A 5 -33.66 -24.01 7.63
CA ILE A 5 -32.26 -24.31 7.94
C ILE A 5 -31.45 -23.08 7.50
N LEU A 6 -30.75 -22.46 8.45
CA LEU A 6 -29.78 -21.39 8.20
C LEU A 6 -28.73 -21.82 7.17
N PRO A 7 -28.41 -20.99 6.16
CA PRO A 7 -27.09 -20.99 5.57
C PRO A 7 -26.23 -19.96 6.32
N SER A 8 -25.69 -20.33 7.48
CA SER A 8 -24.69 -19.54 8.21
C SER A 8 -23.30 -19.77 7.63
N ALA A 9 -23.04 -19.36 6.40
CA ALA A 9 -21.68 -19.41 5.85
C ALA A 9 -21.55 -18.58 4.56
N PHE A 10 -21.57 -17.25 4.64
CA PHE A 10 -21.05 -16.44 3.53
C PHE A 10 -20.69 -15.02 4.00
N VAL A 11 -19.73 -14.87 4.93
CA VAL A 11 -19.14 -13.56 5.25
C VAL A 11 -17.64 -13.71 5.48
N VAL A 12 -16.90 -14.24 4.49
CA VAL A 12 -15.44 -14.18 4.47
C VAL A 12 -14.97 -13.98 3.03
N ALA A 13 -15.24 -12.82 2.44
CA ALA A 13 -14.70 -12.47 1.12
C ALA A 13 -14.35 -10.98 0.95
N SER A 14 -14.74 -10.11 1.89
CA SER A 14 -14.54 -8.65 1.80
C SER A 14 -13.19 -8.15 2.31
N VAL A 15 -12.32 -9.00 2.84
CA VAL A 15 -11.00 -8.55 3.37
C VAL A 15 -9.97 -8.33 2.25
N LEU A 16 -10.14 -8.97 1.09
CA LEU A 16 -9.19 -8.87 -0.02
C LEU A 16 -9.37 -7.61 -0.90
N SER A 17 -10.51 -6.91 -0.81
CA SER A 17 -10.70 -5.67 -1.59
C SER A 17 -9.90 -4.48 -1.02
N GLY A 18 -9.41 -4.56 0.21
CA GLY A 18 -8.61 -3.51 0.84
C GLY A 18 -7.15 -3.44 0.36
N CYS A 19 -6.60 -4.53 -0.19
CA CYS A 19 -5.23 -4.52 -0.71
C CYS A 19 -5.12 -3.83 -2.08
N GLN A 20 -6.16 -3.93 -2.91
CA GLN A 20 -6.16 -3.31 -4.24
C GLN A 20 -6.33 -1.80 -4.17
N THR A 21 -7.12 -1.31 -3.21
CA THR A 21 -7.35 0.14 -3.05
C THR A 21 -6.12 0.89 -2.55
N LEU A 22 -5.24 0.26 -1.77
CA LEU A 22 -4.00 0.89 -1.31
C LEU A 22 -3.03 1.12 -2.48
N ASP A 23 -2.89 0.12 -3.35
CA ASP A 23 -1.96 0.17 -4.49
C ASP A 23 -2.35 1.26 -5.50
N ASP A 24 -3.66 1.44 -5.73
CA ASP A 24 -4.16 2.54 -6.57
C ASP A 24 -3.92 3.93 -5.95
N LEU A 25 -4.08 4.07 -4.63
CA LEU A 25 -3.83 5.34 -3.91
C LEU A 25 -2.35 5.74 -3.95
N ASP A 26 -1.44 4.78 -3.74
CA ASP A 26 0.00 5.02 -3.81
C ASP A 26 0.43 5.39 -5.23
N ARG A 27 -0.13 4.68 -6.22
CA ARG A 27 0.11 4.97 -7.63
C ARG A 27 -0.34 6.39 -8.02
N GLU A 28 -1.49 6.85 -7.56
CA GLU A 28 -1.94 8.23 -7.79
C GLU A 28 -1.02 9.27 -7.11
N ALA A 29 -0.50 8.96 -5.92
CA ALA A 29 0.43 9.83 -5.22
C ALA A 29 1.75 9.98 -6.00
N TYR A 30 2.30 8.88 -6.51
CA TYR A 30 3.51 8.89 -7.33
C TYR A 30 3.29 9.65 -8.65
N GLN A 31 2.13 9.45 -9.30
CA GLN A 31 1.79 10.20 -10.50
C GLN A 31 1.75 11.70 -10.23
N ARG A 32 1.10 12.14 -9.15
CA ARG A 32 1.07 13.55 -8.76
C ARG A 32 2.45 14.12 -8.47
N ALA A 33 3.33 13.35 -7.82
CA ALA A 33 4.71 13.77 -7.58
C ALA A 33 5.48 13.97 -8.91
N CYS A 34 5.38 13.04 -9.85
CA CYS A 34 6.03 13.16 -11.15
C CYS A 34 5.42 14.25 -12.04
N ASP A 35 4.10 14.44 -12.01
CA ASP A 35 3.43 15.53 -12.71
C ASP A 35 3.84 16.91 -12.17
N SER A 36 4.05 17.03 -10.86
CA SER A 36 4.50 18.29 -10.22
C SER A 36 5.90 18.72 -10.64
N LEU A 37 6.70 17.78 -11.17
CA LEU A 37 8.01 18.01 -11.75
C LEU A 37 7.94 18.32 -13.27
N GLU A 38 6.73 18.47 -13.81
CA GLU A 38 6.47 18.74 -15.23
C GLU A 38 7.07 17.68 -16.18
N ILE A 39 7.27 16.45 -15.68
CA ILE A 39 7.78 15.34 -16.48
C ILE A 39 6.64 14.82 -17.37
N PRO A 40 6.83 14.76 -18.71
CA PRO A 40 5.74 14.34 -19.60
C PRO A 40 5.40 12.86 -19.39
N ARG A 41 4.10 12.55 -19.27
CA ARG A 41 3.64 11.17 -19.16
C ARG A 41 3.99 10.37 -20.42
N GLY A 42 4.30 9.09 -20.23
CA GLY A 42 4.62 8.17 -21.33
C GLY A 42 6.07 8.25 -21.82
N THR A 43 6.92 9.06 -21.18
CA THR A 43 8.36 9.09 -21.47
C THR A 43 9.13 8.16 -20.52
N SER A 44 10.39 7.89 -20.88
CA SER A 44 11.29 7.10 -20.03
C SER A 44 11.52 7.78 -18.69
N GLU A 45 11.68 9.11 -18.68
CA GLU A 45 11.90 9.93 -17.49
C GLU A 45 10.72 9.81 -16.52
N TYR A 46 9.49 9.77 -17.03
CA TYR A 46 8.31 9.57 -16.18
C TYR A 46 8.32 8.20 -15.52
N SER A 47 8.67 7.14 -16.27
CA SER A 47 8.78 5.79 -15.70
C SER A 47 9.89 5.70 -14.64
N GLN A 48 11.02 6.38 -14.84
CA GLN A 48 12.11 6.46 -13.87
C GLN A 48 11.68 7.24 -12.62
N CYS A 49 10.96 8.35 -12.78
CA CYS A 49 10.41 9.10 -11.66
C CYS A 49 9.47 8.23 -10.82
N MET A 50 8.53 7.52 -11.46
CA MET A 50 7.61 6.60 -10.77
C MET A 50 8.37 5.51 -10.01
N LEU A 51 9.38 4.90 -10.63
CA LEU A 51 10.21 3.85 -10.02
C LEU A 51 11.00 4.40 -8.82
N GLN A 52 11.60 5.58 -8.96
CA GLN A 52 12.36 6.23 -7.91
C GLN A 52 11.46 6.59 -6.73
N GLN A 53 10.25 7.09 -7.00
CA GLN A 53 9.29 7.42 -5.95
C GLN A 53 8.88 6.18 -5.14
N GLN A 54 8.61 5.06 -5.83
CA GLN A 54 8.32 3.79 -5.19
C GLN A 54 9.49 3.27 -4.35
N GLN A 55 10.74 3.43 -4.81
CA GLN A 55 11.93 3.04 -4.04
C GLN A 55 12.06 3.87 -2.77
N MET A 56 11.91 5.20 -2.87
CA MET A 56 11.99 6.10 -1.71
C MET A 56 10.94 5.78 -0.65
N ASP A 57 9.71 5.48 -1.07
CA ASP A 57 8.64 5.09 -0.14
C ASP A 57 8.92 3.75 0.54
N ASN A 58 9.37 2.74 -0.22
CA ASN A 58 9.79 1.46 0.36
C ASN A 58 10.91 1.61 1.39
N GLU A 59 11.93 2.42 1.08
CA GLU A 59 13.01 2.68 2.02
C GLU A 59 12.51 3.41 3.28
N ASN A 60 11.57 4.34 3.15
CA ASN A 60 11.00 5.05 4.28
C ASN A 60 10.23 4.09 5.20
N ILE A 61 9.40 3.22 4.62
CA ILE A 61 8.66 2.20 5.35
C ILE A 61 9.62 1.25 6.07
N GLN A 62 10.65 0.75 5.38
CA GLN A 62 11.66 -0.12 5.99
C GLN A 62 12.34 0.56 7.19
N ARG A 63 12.80 1.81 7.01
CA ARG A 63 13.42 2.58 8.10
C ARG A 63 12.45 2.79 9.28
N SER A 64 11.17 3.02 9.01
CA SER A 64 10.15 3.12 10.06
C SER A 64 9.96 1.80 10.82
N MET A 65 9.95 0.68 10.10
CA MET A 65 9.85 -0.66 10.68
C MET A 65 11.06 -1.03 11.52
N ASP A 66 12.27 -0.67 11.07
CA ASP A 66 13.51 -0.92 11.81
C ASP A 66 13.51 -0.17 13.15
N ARG A 67 13.14 1.12 13.15
CA ARG A 67 13.01 1.91 14.39
C ARG A 67 11.99 1.31 15.36
N GLN A 68 10.83 0.92 14.86
CA GLN A 68 9.81 0.26 15.69
C GLN A 68 10.30 -1.07 16.26
N THR A 69 11.08 -1.81 15.47
CA THR A 69 11.65 -3.09 15.90
C THR A 69 12.69 -2.86 17.00
N GLU A 70 13.59 -1.90 16.82
CA GLU A 70 14.57 -1.50 17.83
C GLU A 70 13.89 -1.07 19.15
N GLU A 71 12.89 -0.19 19.09
CA GLU A 71 12.12 0.23 20.28
C GLU A 71 11.46 -0.95 21.00
N ARG A 72 10.92 -1.92 20.24
CA ARG A 72 10.30 -3.13 20.81
C ARG A 72 11.34 -4.04 21.46
N LEU A 73 12.54 -4.13 20.92
CA LEU A 73 13.63 -4.92 21.49
C LEU A 73 14.15 -4.26 22.78
N ILE A 74 14.35 -2.94 22.77
CA ILE A 74 14.77 -2.17 23.95
C ILE A 74 13.75 -2.32 25.08
N LYS A 75 12.45 -2.23 24.80
CA LYS A 75 11.39 -2.40 25.83
C LYS A 75 11.32 -3.81 26.44
N ARG A 76 11.94 -4.80 25.82
CA ARG A 76 11.95 -6.20 26.29
C ARG A 76 13.20 -6.54 27.12
N LEU A 77 14.17 -5.64 27.20
CA LEU A 77 15.35 -5.70 28.07
C LEU A 77 15.04 -5.06 29.42
#